data_AF-A0A9P1ATX0-F1
#
_entry.id   AF-A0A9P1ATX0-F1
#
_cell.length_a   1.000
_cell.length_b   1.000
_cell.length_c   1.000
_cell.angle_alpha   90.00
_cell.angle_beta   90.00
_cell.angle_gamma   90.00
#
_symmetry.space_group_name_H-M   'P 1'
#
loop_
_entity.id
_entity.type
_entity.pdbx_description
1 polymer ?
#
loop_
_entity_poly.entity_id
_entity_poly.type
_entity_poly.pdbx_seq_one_letter_code
_entity_poly.pdbx_strand_id
1 'polypeptide(L)'
;MLSAWISFAASVSYGIPSVSLYLLTSYIILKHRKTFNSSFFHLYIYDGFMNLFTYFTGFFSMRLSSITCRDCLFSPFYTNVGRFFSMKFVIAMGYHMAYVQYSITTLIALNRLSVLLKFNVCEPLWKKYTWIAILLIYFLPFINTGLVFKYNAQVVYLDEYECYSIVSSQLPVLELYSVLIPFMLITIIISVCSNITSVCIVRNVSTQKKNRADVNFLIIMCITCTVQVVGTVISVSILHMGSSTLMLILAMVLPYVSDGLSLVQPWLLVAFSHTLREKMRLMFGWKRRDNPAQNPMFVQRSVTN
;
A
#
# COMPACT_ATOMS: atom_id res chain seq x y z
N MET A 1 20.91 -7.96 -18.80
CA MET A 1 19.73 -7.31 -19.41
C MET A 1 18.43 -8.13 -19.41
N LEU A 2 18.42 -9.42 -19.79
CA LEU A 2 17.16 -10.21 -19.87
C LEU A 2 16.35 -10.23 -18.55
N SER A 3 17.02 -10.40 -17.40
CA SER A 3 16.38 -10.36 -16.07
C SER A 3 15.71 -9.00 -15.77
N ALA A 4 16.35 -7.89 -16.15
CA ALA A 4 15.79 -6.54 -15.98
C ALA A 4 14.55 -6.33 -16.86
N TRP A 5 14.57 -6.82 -18.10
CA TRP A 5 13.40 -6.78 -18.99
C TRP A 5 12.24 -7.63 -18.48
N ILE A 6 12.49 -8.85 -18.01
CA ILE A 6 11.46 -9.69 -17.38
C ILE A 6 10.87 -8.96 -16.18
N SER A 7 11.72 -8.35 -15.35
CA SER A 7 11.29 -7.62 -14.17
C SER A 7 10.43 -6.40 -14.49
N PHE A 8 10.84 -5.63 -15.50
CA PHE A 8 10.09 -4.49 -16.00
C PHE A 8 8.74 -4.92 -16.59
N ALA A 9 8.73 -5.93 -17.47
CA ALA A 9 7.51 -6.45 -18.08
C ALA A 9 6.53 -7.00 -17.04
N ALA A 10 7.03 -7.71 -16.03
CA ALA A 10 6.23 -8.14 -14.88
C ALA A 10 5.61 -6.92 -14.18
N SER A 11 6.42 -5.92 -13.82
CA SER A 11 5.96 -4.71 -13.12
C SER A 11 4.91 -3.92 -13.90
N VAL A 12 5.06 -3.80 -15.22
CA VAL A 12 4.08 -3.14 -16.09
C VAL A 12 2.78 -3.94 -16.19
N SER A 13 2.89 -5.26 -16.33
CA SER A 13 1.73 -6.13 -16.57
C SER A 13 0.75 -6.18 -15.39
N TYR A 14 1.24 -6.21 -14.13
CA TYR A 14 0.35 -6.04 -12.97
C TYR A 14 0.14 -4.57 -12.58
N GLY A 15 1.12 -3.70 -12.85
CA GLY A 15 1.09 -2.29 -12.47
C GLY A 15 0.00 -1.49 -13.15
N ILE A 16 -0.07 -1.52 -14.49
CA ILE A 16 -1.07 -0.73 -15.25
C ILE A 16 -2.51 -1.10 -14.84
N PRO A 17 -2.91 -2.39 -14.80
CA PRO A 17 -4.24 -2.76 -14.35
C PRO A 17 -4.52 -2.33 -12.92
N SER A 18 -3.54 -2.47 -12.01
CA SER A 18 -3.73 -2.14 -10.60
C SER A 18 -3.86 -0.63 -10.36
N VAL A 19 -3.05 0.20 -11.03
CA VAL A 19 -3.14 1.65 -10.98
C VAL A 19 -4.49 2.10 -11.52
N SER A 20 -4.90 1.56 -12.67
CA SER A 20 -6.20 1.86 -13.29
C SER A 20 -7.35 1.50 -12.34
N LEU A 21 -7.26 0.34 -11.69
CA LEU A 21 -8.25 -0.10 -10.72
C LEU A 21 -8.28 0.82 -9.50
N TYR A 22 -7.13 1.24 -8.97
CA TYR A 22 -7.05 2.19 -7.86
C TYR A 22 -7.73 3.52 -8.17
N LEU A 23 -7.47 4.08 -9.36
CA LEU A 23 -8.07 5.34 -9.79
C LEU A 23 -9.59 5.17 -9.92
N LEU A 24 -10.03 4.06 -10.50
CA LEU A 24 -11.45 3.74 -10.67
C LEU A 24 -12.17 3.55 -9.33
N THR A 25 -11.62 2.75 -8.41
CA THR A 25 -12.22 2.52 -7.10
C THR A 25 -12.27 3.81 -6.29
N SER A 26 -11.20 4.59 -6.29
CA SER A 26 -11.14 5.90 -5.63
C SER A 26 -12.19 6.85 -6.22
N TYR A 27 -12.31 6.92 -7.54
CA TYR A 27 -13.33 7.73 -8.21
C TYR A 27 -14.75 7.30 -7.83
N ILE A 28 -15.06 6.00 -7.81
CA ILE A 28 -16.38 5.49 -7.41
C ILE A 28 -16.70 5.86 -5.96
N ILE A 29 -15.74 5.70 -5.05
CA ILE A 29 -15.91 6.05 -3.63
C ILE A 29 -16.16 7.56 -3.48
N LEU A 30 -15.38 8.38 -4.19
CA LEU A 30 -15.51 9.84 -4.18
C LEU A 30 -16.84 10.32 -4.78
N LYS A 31 -17.30 9.70 -5.87
CA LYS A 31 -18.58 10.01 -6.52
C LYS A 31 -19.78 9.60 -5.67
N HIS A 32 -19.67 8.48 -4.95
CA HIS A 32 -20.74 7.92 -4.11
C HIS A 32 -20.44 8.03 -2.61
N ARG A 33 -19.86 9.16 -2.16
CA ARG A 33 -19.48 9.42 -0.76
C ARG A 33 -20.59 9.16 0.27
N LYS A 34 -21.86 9.42 -0.09
CA LYS A 34 -23.01 9.14 0.80
C LYS A 34 -23.19 7.64 1.07
N THR A 35 -22.92 6.79 0.08
CA THR A 35 -22.99 5.32 0.20
C THR A 35 -21.75 4.76 0.89
N PHE A 36 -20.57 5.34 0.63
CA PHE A 36 -19.28 4.93 1.18
C PHE A 36 -18.83 5.81 2.36
N ASN A 37 -19.74 6.08 3.30
CA ASN A 37 -19.46 7.00 4.41
C ASN A 37 -18.69 6.36 5.57
N SER A 38 -18.08 5.17 5.45
CA SER A 38 -17.31 4.60 6.58
C SER A 38 -15.93 5.24 6.70
N SER A 39 -15.39 5.28 7.94
CA SER A 39 -14.00 5.61 8.21
C SER A 39 -13.01 4.78 7.38
N PHE A 40 -13.38 3.55 7.03
CA PHE A 40 -12.59 2.64 6.18
C PHE A 40 -12.27 3.26 4.83
N PHE A 41 -13.29 3.81 4.16
CA PHE A 41 -13.14 4.29 2.78
C PHE A 41 -12.32 5.58 2.72
N HIS A 42 -12.33 6.37 3.80
CA HIS A 42 -11.45 7.52 3.93
C HIS A 42 -9.99 7.06 4.05
N LEU A 43 -9.71 6.10 4.94
CA LEU A 43 -8.39 5.50 5.07
C LEU A 43 -7.92 4.84 3.77
N TYR A 44 -8.80 4.14 3.06
CA TYR A 44 -8.49 3.51 1.77
C TYR A 44 -8.05 4.53 0.71
N ILE A 45 -8.66 5.71 0.63
CA ILE A 45 -8.26 6.75 -0.33
C ILE A 45 -6.87 7.30 0.04
N TYR A 46 -6.62 7.58 1.32
CA TYR A 46 -5.31 8.06 1.77
C TYR A 46 -4.21 7.02 1.55
N ASP A 47 -4.47 5.77 1.93
CA ASP A 47 -3.59 4.62 1.69
C ASP A 47 -3.31 4.46 0.19
N GLY A 48 -4.35 4.55 -0.64
CA GLY A 48 -4.21 4.43 -2.09
C GLY A 48 -3.32 5.50 -2.71
N PHE A 49 -3.44 6.76 -2.27
CA PHE A 49 -2.55 7.83 -2.75
C PHE A 49 -1.08 7.54 -2.39
N MET A 50 -0.82 7.15 -1.14
CA MET A 50 0.54 6.85 -0.68
C MET A 50 1.10 5.61 -1.39
N ASN A 51 0.29 4.57 -1.60
CA ASN A 51 0.73 3.35 -2.28
C ASN A 51 1.02 3.57 -3.77
N LEU A 52 0.21 4.39 -4.46
CA LEU A 52 0.52 4.80 -5.84
C LEU A 52 1.85 5.57 -5.88
N PHE A 53 2.08 6.47 -4.93
CA PHE A 53 3.34 7.20 -4.85
C PHE A 53 4.54 6.27 -4.59
N THR A 54 4.42 5.27 -3.70
CA THR A 54 5.45 4.24 -3.51
C THR A 54 5.74 3.50 -4.81
N TYR A 55 4.70 3.00 -5.48
CA TYR A 55 4.82 2.25 -6.72
C TYR A 55 5.53 3.06 -7.80
N PHE A 56 5.10 4.31 -8.04
CA PHE A 56 5.73 5.16 -9.05
C PHE A 56 7.18 5.51 -8.69
N THR A 57 7.48 5.76 -7.42
CA THR A 57 8.84 6.03 -6.96
C THR A 57 9.74 4.83 -7.24
N GLY A 58 9.34 3.62 -6.85
CA GLY A 58 10.10 2.39 -7.11
C GLY A 58 10.19 2.02 -8.59
N PHE A 59 9.11 2.24 -9.35
CA PHE A 59 9.09 2.04 -10.79
C PHE A 59 10.12 2.94 -11.49
N PHE A 60 10.15 4.23 -11.14
CA PHE A 60 11.12 5.19 -11.66
C PHE A 60 12.56 4.89 -11.20
N SER A 61 12.79 4.62 -9.91
CA SER A 61 14.14 4.54 -9.35
C SER A 61 14.83 3.18 -9.55
N MET A 62 14.07 2.10 -9.76
CA MET A 62 14.62 0.74 -9.89
C MET A 62 14.26 0.07 -11.21
N ARG A 63 12.99 0.11 -11.64
CA ARG A 63 12.53 -0.72 -12.77
C ARG A 63 12.84 -0.07 -14.12
N LEU A 64 12.44 1.18 -14.30
CA LEU A 64 12.67 1.90 -15.55
C LEU A 64 14.16 2.21 -15.76
N SER A 65 14.90 2.50 -14.68
CA SER A 65 16.33 2.79 -14.76
C SER A 65 17.15 1.54 -15.14
N SER A 66 16.76 0.36 -14.65
CA SER A 66 17.47 -0.91 -14.90
C SER A 66 17.36 -1.44 -16.33
N ILE A 67 16.39 -0.97 -17.12
CA ILE A 67 16.25 -1.31 -18.55
C ILE A 67 16.77 -0.20 -19.48
N THR A 68 17.14 0.97 -18.94
CA THR A 68 17.60 2.09 -19.74
C THR A 68 19.09 1.97 -20.01
N CYS A 69 19.44 1.60 -21.24
CA CYS A 69 20.80 1.59 -21.77
C CYS A 69 21.23 2.97 -22.30
N ARG A 70 22.52 3.18 -22.63
CA ARG A 70 23.04 4.46 -23.16
C ARG A 70 22.30 4.97 -24.41
N ASP A 71 21.90 4.06 -25.30
CA ASP A 71 21.23 4.40 -26.57
C ASP A 71 19.71 4.18 -26.55
N CYS A 72 19.16 3.89 -25.37
CA CYS A 72 17.74 3.62 -25.21
C CYS A 72 16.91 4.92 -25.25
N LEU A 73 15.62 4.81 -25.62
CA LEU A 73 14.68 5.94 -25.71
C LEU A 73 14.65 6.83 -24.45
N PHE A 74 14.79 6.23 -23.27
CA PHE A 74 14.76 6.93 -21.98
C PHE A 74 16.14 7.42 -21.49
N SER A 75 17.22 7.17 -22.23
CA SER A 75 18.57 7.62 -21.87
C SER A 75 18.69 9.14 -21.71
N PRO A 76 18.15 9.98 -22.63
CA PRO A 76 18.20 11.43 -22.45
C PRO A 76 17.46 11.90 -21.20
N PHE A 77 16.40 11.18 -20.80
CA PHE A 77 15.64 11.47 -19.59
C PHE A 77 16.49 11.22 -18.34
N TYR A 78 17.08 10.04 -18.16
CA TYR A 78 17.92 9.74 -16.99
C TYR A 78 19.21 10.56 -16.92
N THR A 79 19.76 10.95 -18.07
CA THR A 79 20.94 11.84 -18.13
C THR A 79 20.62 13.26 -17.65
N ASN A 80 19.39 13.73 -17.84
CA ASN A 80 18.99 15.09 -17.49
C ASN A 80 18.11 15.19 -16.24
N VAL A 81 17.52 14.10 -15.76
CA VAL A 81 16.54 14.12 -14.65
C VAL A 81 17.11 14.73 -13.37
N GLY A 82 18.41 14.53 -13.09
CA GLY A 82 19.10 15.14 -11.96
C GLY A 82 19.17 16.68 -11.99
N ARG A 83 18.96 17.31 -13.15
CA ARG A 83 18.88 18.77 -13.29
C ARG A 83 17.50 19.32 -12.94
N PHE A 84 16.46 18.53 -13.19
CA PHE A 84 15.07 18.96 -13.00
C PHE A 84 14.46 18.45 -11.69
N PHE A 85 14.97 17.35 -11.16
CA PHE A 85 14.41 16.68 -9.99
C PHE A 85 15.49 16.24 -9.01
N SER A 86 15.21 16.40 -7.72
CA SER A 86 16.17 16.05 -6.67
C SER A 86 16.28 14.54 -6.50
N MET A 87 17.42 13.97 -6.90
CA MET A 87 17.70 12.54 -6.67
C MET A 87 17.77 12.20 -5.17
N LYS A 88 18.15 13.19 -4.33
CA LYS A 88 18.13 13.04 -2.87
C LYS A 88 16.71 12.76 -2.38
N PHE A 89 15.73 13.47 -2.94
CA PHE A 89 14.33 13.25 -2.63
C PHE A 89 13.87 11.85 -3.07
N VAL A 90 14.25 11.38 -4.26
CA VAL A 90 13.89 10.03 -4.74
C VAL A 90 14.41 8.93 -3.79
N ILE A 91 15.70 8.98 -3.43
CA ILE A 91 16.29 8.01 -2.50
C ILE A 91 15.61 8.12 -1.14
N ALA A 92 15.40 9.34 -0.62
CA ALA A 92 14.75 9.56 0.66
C ALA A 92 13.33 8.95 0.66
N MET A 93 12.57 9.16 -0.41
CA MET A 93 11.22 8.58 -0.58
C MET A 93 11.25 7.05 -0.63
N GLY A 94 12.28 6.44 -1.21
CA GLY A 94 12.46 4.98 -1.20
C GLY A 94 12.46 4.38 0.20
N TYR A 95 13.14 5.02 1.17
CA TYR A 95 13.13 4.59 2.58
C TYR A 95 11.90 5.10 3.34
N HIS A 96 11.48 6.33 3.06
CA HIS A 96 10.37 7.00 3.74
C HIS A 96 9.05 6.25 3.53
N MET A 97 8.79 5.78 2.31
CA MET A 97 7.55 5.09 2.00
C MET A 97 7.43 3.75 2.72
N ALA A 98 8.53 3.08 3.08
CA ALA A 98 8.47 1.89 3.92
C ALA A 98 7.86 2.21 5.30
N TYR A 99 8.25 3.33 5.93
CA TYR A 99 7.62 3.78 7.18
C TYR A 99 6.14 4.09 6.99
N VAL A 100 5.80 4.84 5.94
CA VAL A 100 4.42 5.27 5.67
C VAL A 100 3.51 4.05 5.46
N GLN A 101 3.94 3.08 4.63
CA GLN A 101 3.18 1.87 4.32
C GLN A 101 2.96 0.97 5.54
N TYR A 102 3.97 0.81 6.38
CA TYR A 102 3.84 0.01 7.58
C TYR A 102 2.92 0.69 8.59
N SER A 103 3.06 1.99 8.77
CA SER A 103 2.23 2.78 9.69
C SER A 103 0.76 2.81 9.27
N ILE A 104 0.48 3.07 7.99
CA ILE A 104 -0.89 3.17 7.48
C ILE A 104 -1.60 1.82 7.58
N THR A 105 -0.90 0.72 7.30
CA THR A 105 -1.44 -0.63 7.43
C THR A 105 -1.79 -0.95 8.89
N THR A 106 -0.90 -0.58 9.83
CA THR A 106 -1.17 -0.71 11.27
C THR A 106 -2.34 0.17 11.71
N LEU A 107 -2.44 1.40 11.20
CA LEU A 107 -3.55 2.30 11.49
C LEU A 107 -4.89 1.71 11.03
N ILE A 108 -4.93 1.12 9.84
CA ILE A 108 -6.12 0.45 9.31
C ILE A 108 -6.50 -0.75 10.20
N ALA A 109 -5.53 -1.56 10.63
CA ALA A 109 -5.77 -2.68 11.56
C ALA A 109 -6.36 -2.21 12.90
N LEU A 110 -5.81 -1.16 13.49
CA LEU A 110 -6.31 -0.54 14.72
C LEU A 110 -7.70 0.09 14.55
N ASN A 111 -7.92 0.75 13.41
CA ASN A 111 -9.21 1.33 13.07
C ASN A 111 -10.30 0.25 13.00
N ARG A 112 -10.05 -0.88 12.35
CA ARG A 112 -11.02 -1.98 12.31
C ARG A 112 -11.25 -2.60 13.68
N LEU A 113 -10.19 -2.88 14.45
CA LEU A 113 -10.33 -3.44 15.80
C LEU A 113 -11.19 -2.53 16.69
N SER A 114 -10.88 -1.23 16.72
CA SER A 114 -11.61 -0.27 17.55
C SER A 114 -13.07 -0.10 17.12
N VAL A 115 -13.35 -0.09 15.82
CA VAL A 115 -14.73 -0.06 15.28
C VAL A 115 -15.50 -1.34 15.63
N LEU A 116 -14.84 -2.51 15.60
CA LEU A 116 -15.44 -3.78 16.04
C LEU A 116 -15.74 -3.81 17.55
N LEU A 117 -14.87 -3.21 18.36
CA LEU A 117 -15.05 -3.14 19.82
C LEU A 117 -16.16 -2.17 20.23
N LYS A 118 -16.19 -0.96 19.66
CA LYS A 118 -17.16 0.09 20.00
C LYS A 118 -17.51 0.96 18.79
N PHE A 119 -18.37 0.45 17.92
CA PHE A 119 -18.81 1.14 16.69
C PHE A 119 -19.30 2.57 16.95
N ASN A 120 -20.22 2.77 17.91
CA ASN A 120 -20.89 4.05 18.15
C ASN A 120 -19.94 5.19 18.57
N VAL A 121 -18.81 4.86 19.21
CA VAL A 121 -17.85 5.85 19.71
C VAL A 121 -16.65 5.98 18.77
N CYS A 122 -16.11 4.86 18.31
CA CYS A 122 -14.88 4.86 17.51
C CYS A 122 -15.11 5.35 16.08
N GLU A 123 -16.21 4.95 15.42
CA GLU A 123 -16.48 5.36 14.04
C GLU A 123 -16.54 6.89 13.84
N PRO A 124 -17.25 7.69 14.66
CA PRO A 124 -17.24 9.15 14.51
C PRO A 124 -15.87 9.77 14.85
N LEU A 125 -15.15 9.23 15.84
CA LEU A 125 -13.81 9.70 16.19
C LEU A 125 -12.83 9.52 15.03
N TRP A 126 -12.83 8.34 14.40
CA TRP A 126 -12.01 8.08 13.21
C TRP A 126 -12.36 9.03 12.08
N LYS A 127 -13.64 9.21 11.75
CA LYS A 127 -14.03 10.15 10.69
C LYS A 127 -13.53 11.59 10.93
N LYS A 128 -13.51 12.04 12.19
CA LYS A 128 -13.09 13.40 12.54
C LYS A 128 -11.58 13.58 12.60
N TYR A 129 -10.84 12.60 13.14
CA TYR A 129 -9.43 12.75 13.49
C TYR A 129 -8.45 11.94 12.63
N THR A 130 -8.92 11.09 11.71
CA THR A 130 -8.04 10.30 10.82
C THR A 130 -7.01 11.16 10.10
N TRP A 131 -7.37 12.35 9.62
CA TRP A 131 -6.45 13.22 8.89
C TRP A 131 -5.21 13.62 9.72
N ILE A 132 -5.35 13.77 11.04
CA ILE A 132 -4.23 14.05 11.95
C ILE A 132 -3.27 12.86 11.99
N ALA A 133 -3.82 11.65 12.12
CA ALA A 133 -3.02 10.43 12.10
C ALA A 133 -2.29 10.26 10.75
N ILE A 134 -2.94 10.57 9.62
CA ILE A 134 -2.31 10.53 8.29
C ILE A 134 -1.16 11.53 8.19
N LEU A 135 -1.35 12.77 8.66
CA LEU A 135 -0.28 13.77 8.67
C LEU A 135 0.89 13.31 9.53
N LEU A 136 0.64 12.76 10.71
CA LEU A 136 1.71 12.23 11.57
C LEU A 136 2.45 11.08 10.89
N ILE A 137 1.72 10.14 10.27
CA ILE A 137 2.33 9.01 9.55
C ILE A 137 3.21 9.48 8.39
N TYR A 138 2.80 10.54 7.69
CA TYR A 138 3.58 11.08 6.58
C TYR A 138 4.76 11.93 7.05
N PHE A 139 4.59 12.78 8.07
CA PHE A 139 5.64 13.73 8.44
C PHE A 139 6.63 13.19 9.47
N LEU A 140 6.21 12.33 10.40
CA LEU A 140 7.08 11.80 11.46
C LEU A 140 8.30 11.04 10.92
N PRO A 141 8.21 10.21 9.85
CA PRO A 141 9.38 9.49 9.34
C PRO A 141 10.47 10.40 8.76
N PHE A 142 10.20 11.68 8.49
CA PHE A 142 11.24 12.63 8.09
C PHE A 142 12.27 12.90 9.18
N ILE A 143 11.96 12.63 10.45
CA ILE A 143 12.96 12.74 11.53
C ILE A 143 14.16 11.83 11.25
N ASN A 144 13.92 10.61 10.76
CA ASN A 144 14.98 9.68 10.39
C ASN A 144 15.41 9.83 8.93
N THR A 145 14.45 9.84 8.00
CA THR A 145 14.73 9.88 6.56
C THR A 145 15.28 11.23 6.08
N GLY A 146 15.14 12.29 6.88
CA GLY A 146 15.79 13.58 6.68
C GLY A 146 17.30 13.48 6.59
N LEU A 147 17.91 12.47 7.24
CA LEU A 147 19.35 12.20 7.17
C LEU A 147 19.83 11.99 5.73
N VAL A 148 19.02 11.39 4.88
CA VAL A 148 19.35 11.09 3.46
C VAL A 148 19.66 12.37 2.68
N PHE A 149 19.01 13.49 3.00
CA PHE A 149 19.23 14.76 2.29
C PHE A 149 20.62 15.37 2.52
N LYS A 150 21.33 14.94 3.57
CA LYS A 150 22.72 15.37 3.83
C LYS A 150 23.72 14.79 2.84
N TYR A 151 23.38 13.66 2.21
CA TYR A 151 24.26 12.97 1.28
C TYR A 151 23.97 13.36 -0.16
N ASN A 152 25.01 13.27 -1.01
CA ASN A 152 24.86 13.54 -2.43
C ASN A 152 24.33 12.30 -3.14
N ALA A 153 23.27 12.51 -3.92
CA ALA A 153 22.64 11.49 -4.74
C ALA A 153 22.71 11.92 -6.20
N GLN A 154 23.16 11.02 -7.06
CA GLN A 154 23.31 11.27 -8.49
C GLN A 154 22.90 10.05 -9.30
N VAL A 155 22.45 10.31 -10.53
CA VAL A 155 22.22 9.24 -11.50
C VAL A 155 23.55 8.91 -12.16
N VAL A 156 23.96 7.66 -12.10
CA VAL A 156 25.20 7.16 -12.70
C VAL A 156 24.84 6.04 -13.67
N TYR A 157 25.53 6.00 -14.82
CA TYR A 157 25.47 4.86 -15.72
C TYR A 157 26.48 3.80 -15.25
N LEU A 158 26.00 2.58 -15.01
CA LEU A 158 26.81 1.45 -14.59
C LEU A 158 27.18 0.62 -15.83
N ASP A 159 28.42 0.73 -16.27
CA ASP A 159 28.91 0.04 -17.47
C ASP A 159 28.82 -1.49 -17.35
N GLU A 160 29.07 -2.03 -16.15
CA GLU A 160 28.99 -3.48 -15.88
C GLU A 160 27.58 -4.06 -16.09
N TYR A 161 26.54 -3.25 -15.89
CA TYR A 161 25.14 -3.68 -15.94
C TYR A 161 24.36 -3.07 -17.12
N GLU A 162 25.04 -2.22 -17.90
CA GLU A 162 24.50 -1.44 -19.02
C GLU A 162 23.20 -0.71 -18.66
N CYS A 163 23.15 -0.09 -17.48
CA CYS A 163 21.94 0.54 -16.98
C CYS A 163 22.21 1.80 -16.15
N TYR A 164 21.17 2.63 -15.99
CA TYR A 164 21.23 3.75 -15.06
C TYR A 164 20.82 3.32 -13.65
N SER A 165 21.51 3.85 -12.65
CA SER A 165 21.17 3.66 -11.23
C SER A 165 21.32 4.97 -10.48
N ILE A 166 20.51 5.15 -9.44
CA ILE A 166 20.62 6.28 -8.53
C ILE A 166 21.52 5.84 -7.37
N VAL A 167 22.71 6.45 -7.30
CA VAL A 167 23.74 6.04 -6.34
C VAL A 167 24.00 7.17 -5.34
N SER A 168 24.15 6.78 -4.08
CA SER A 168 24.61 7.65 -2.99
C SER A 168 25.71 6.91 -2.22
N SER A 169 26.96 7.08 -2.65
CA SER A 169 28.13 6.32 -2.18
C SER A 169 28.46 6.53 -0.69
N GLN A 170 27.96 7.60 -0.08
CA GLN A 170 28.23 7.96 1.31
C GLN A 170 27.05 7.70 2.25
N LEU A 171 25.94 7.12 1.76
CA LEU A 171 24.75 6.92 2.58
C LEU A 171 24.99 5.83 3.64
N PRO A 172 24.78 6.09 4.94
CA PRO A 172 24.91 5.09 5.98
C PRO A 172 23.67 4.19 5.99
N VAL A 173 23.64 3.22 5.07
CA VAL A 173 22.51 2.29 4.89
C VAL A 173 22.23 1.51 6.17
N LEU A 174 23.27 1.08 6.90
CA LEU A 174 23.12 0.36 8.17
C LEU A 174 22.44 1.19 9.26
N GLU A 175 22.72 2.50 9.35
CA GLU A 175 22.08 3.39 10.33
C GLU A 175 20.60 3.62 9.98
N LEU A 176 20.25 3.71 8.71
CA LEU A 176 18.86 3.82 8.28
C LEU A 176 18.07 2.55 8.63
N TYR A 177 18.66 1.37 8.36
CA TYR A 177 18.02 0.09 8.68
C TYR A 177 17.97 -0.21 10.17
N SER A 178 18.94 0.26 10.97
CA SER A 178 18.93 0.04 12.42
C SER A 178 17.73 0.67 13.12
N VAL A 179 17.16 1.74 12.54
CA VAL A 179 15.93 2.38 13.02
C VAL A 179 14.69 1.83 12.30
N LEU A 180 14.78 1.58 10.99
CA LEU A 180 13.65 1.11 10.18
C LEU A 180 13.20 -0.31 10.58
N ILE A 181 14.13 -1.24 10.79
CA ILE A 181 13.78 -2.64 11.09
C ILE A 181 13.03 -2.77 12.43
N PRO A 182 13.49 -2.19 13.56
CA PRO A 182 12.73 -2.21 14.80
C PRO A 182 11.33 -1.58 14.65
N PHE A 183 11.23 -0.49 13.89
CA PHE A 183 9.94 0.14 13.60
C PHE A 183 8.98 -0.81 12.84
N MET A 184 9.48 -1.50 11.82
CA MET A 184 8.71 -2.51 11.07
C MET A 184 8.25 -3.67 11.96
N LEU A 185 9.11 -4.13 12.87
CA LEU A 185 8.77 -5.19 13.81
C LEU A 185 7.67 -4.77 14.79
N ILE A 186 7.78 -3.57 15.37
CA ILE A 186 6.76 -3.03 16.30
C ILE A 186 5.41 -2.90 15.59
N THR A 187 5.39 -2.31 14.40
CA THR A 187 4.16 -2.12 13.61
C THR A 187 3.53 -3.45 13.21
N ILE A 188 4.32 -4.46 12.85
CA ILE A 188 3.82 -5.82 12.60
C ILE A 188 3.20 -6.43 13.84
N ILE A 189 3.88 -6.39 14.99
CA ILE A 189 3.35 -6.98 16.22
C ILE A 189 1.98 -6.37 16.53
N ILE A 190 1.87 -5.03 16.46
CA ILE A 190 0.60 -4.33 16.68
C ILE A 190 -0.45 -4.79 15.65
N SER A 191 -0.09 -4.90 14.37
CA SER A 191 -1.01 -5.27 13.29
C SER A 191 -1.50 -6.71 13.43
N VAL A 192 -0.59 -7.65 13.72
CA VAL A 192 -0.88 -9.08 13.93
C VAL A 192 -1.76 -9.26 15.15
N CYS A 193 -1.40 -8.65 16.29
CA CYS A 193 -2.23 -8.68 17.49
C CYS A 193 -3.63 -8.11 17.21
N SER A 194 -3.71 -6.95 16.54
CA SER A 194 -4.99 -6.31 16.22
C SER A 194 -5.87 -7.18 15.32
N ASN A 195 -5.27 -7.84 14.32
CA ASN A 195 -5.98 -8.73 13.42
C ASN A 195 -6.42 -10.02 14.11
N ILE A 196 -5.57 -10.63 14.94
CA ILE A 196 -5.92 -11.83 15.73
C ILE A 196 -7.09 -11.51 16.66
N THR A 197 -7.01 -10.41 17.43
CA THR A 197 -8.10 -9.99 18.31
C THR A 197 -9.39 -9.73 17.53
N SER A 198 -9.31 -9.08 16.36
CA SER A 198 -10.46 -8.83 15.50
C SER A 198 -11.11 -10.14 15.01
N VAL A 199 -10.30 -11.14 14.62
CA VAL A 199 -10.78 -12.48 14.24
C VAL A 199 -11.44 -13.19 15.42
N CYS A 200 -10.83 -13.15 16.60
CA CYS A 200 -11.40 -13.76 17.81
C CYS A 200 -12.77 -13.15 18.16
N ILE A 201 -12.89 -11.82 18.13
CA ILE A 201 -14.16 -11.12 18.38
C ILE A 201 -15.23 -11.57 17.37
N VAL A 202 -14.90 -11.53 16.07
CA VAL A 202 -15.86 -11.89 15.00
C VAL A 202 -16.26 -13.36 15.01
N ARG A 203 -15.41 -14.26 15.52
CA ARG A 203 -15.73 -15.68 15.73
C ARG A 203 -16.67 -15.90 16.92
N ASN A 204 -16.54 -15.09 17.96
CA ASN A 204 -17.35 -15.22 19.19
C ASN A 204 -18.72 -14.51 19.09
N VAL A 205 -18.92 -13.64 18.09
CA VAL A 205 -20.23 -13.04 17.81
C VAL A 205 -21.14 -14.05 17.10
N SER A 206 -22.40 -14.16 17.55
CA SER A 206 -23.38 -15.07 16.96
C SER A 206 -23.57 -14.83 15.46
N THR A 207 -23.73 -15.91 14.69
CA THR A 207 -23.81 -15.88 13.22
C THR A 207 -24.88 -14.93 12.67
N GLN A 208 -25.96 -14.71 13.41
CA GLN A 208 -27.04 -13.77 13.03
C GLN A 208 -26.66 -12.29 13.16
N LYS A 209 -25.72 -11.93 14.03
CA LYS A 209 -25.24 -10.54 14.22
C LYS A 209 -23.98 -10.23 13.40
N LYS A 210 -23.44 -11.22 12.70
CA LYS A 210 -22.20 -11.09 11.93
C LYS A 210 -22.44 -10.30 10.64
N ASN A 211 -22.02 -9.05 10.62
CA ASN A 211 -22.08 -8.23 9.43
C ASN A 211 -21.05 -8.74 8.39
N ARG A 212 -21.54 -9.20 7.24
CA ARG A 212 -20.70 -9.74 6.15
C ARG A 212 -19.68 -8.72 5.63
N ALA A 213 -20.03 -7.43 5.67
CA ALA A 213 -19.10 -6.38 5.26
C ALA A 213 -17.86 -6.30 6.19
N ASP A 214 -18.06 -6.43 7.50
CA ASP A 214 -16.96 -6.35 8.48
C ASP A 214 -16.02 -7.55 8.38
N VAL A 215 -16.58 -8.74 8.12
CA VAL A 215 -15.81 -9.96 7.84
C VAL A 215 -14.96 -9.80 6.58
N ASN A 216 -15.54 -9.23 5.53
CA ASN A 216 -14.86 -8.98 4.28
C ASN A 216 -13.69 -8.01 4.47
N PHE A 217 -13.88 -6.90 5.18
CA PHE A 217 -12.79 -5.98 5.50
C PHE A 217 -11.71 -6.62 6.36
N LEU A 218 -12.08 -7.49 7.31
CA LEU A 218 -11.12 -8.24 8.11
C LEU A 218 -10.25 -9.17 7.28
N ILE A 219 -10.83 -9.86 6.29
CA ILE A 219 -10.06 -10.71 5.36
C ILE A 219 -9.05 -9.87 4.57
N ILE A 220 -9.46 -8.70 4.05
CA ILE A 220 -8.57 -7.78 3.34
C ILE A 220 -7.35 -7.45 4.21
N MET A 221 -7.58 -7.08 5.47
CA MET A 221 -6.50 -6.73 6.40
C MET A 221 -5.59 -7.90 6.78
N CYS A 222 -6.14 -9.11 6.95
CA CYS A 222 -5.33 -10.29 7.21
C CYS A 222 -4.39 -10.56 6.04
N ILE A 223 -4.87 -10.41 4.80
CA ILE A 223 -4.03 -10.57 3.60
C ILE A 223 -2.93 -9.51 3.58
N THR A 224 -3.26 -8.23 3.75
CA THR A 224 -2.24 -7.15 3.74
C THR A 224 -1.22 -7.33 4.87
N CYS A 225 -1.65 -7.76 6.05
CA CYS A 225 -0.77 -8.05 7.18
C CYS A 225 0.18 -9.21 6.88
N THR A 226 -0.27 -10.27 6.20
CA THR A 226 0.62 -11.36 5.76
C THR A 226 1.70 -10.84 4.81
N VAL A 227 1.35 -10.00 3.83
CA VAL A 227 2.35 -9.41 2.92
C VAL A 227 3.34 -8.52 3.69
N GLN A 228 2.89 -7.80 4.71
CA GLN A 228 3.73 -6.97 5.58
C GLN A 228 4.73 -7.81 6.40
N VAL A 229 4.29 -8.97 6.91
CA VAL A 229 5.17 -9.94 7.58
C VAL A 229 6.24 -10.43 6.60
N VAL A 230 5.84 -10.85 5.39
CA VAL A 230 6.78 -11.31 4.36
C VAL A 230 7.82 -10.23 4.01
N GLY A 231 7.39 -8.99 3.80
CA GLY A 231 8.31 -7.87 3.48
C GLY A 231 9.34 -7.62 4.57
N THR A 232 8.96 -7.84 5.82
CA THR A 232 9.86 -7.64 6.97
C THR A 232 10.82 -8.77 7.16
N VAL A 233 10.37 -10.01 7.00
CA VAL A 233 11.25 -11.18 7.02
C VAL A 233 12.33 -11.00 5.95
N ILE A 234 11.96 -10.62 4.73
CA ILE A 234 12.92 -10.35 3.65
C ILE A 234 13.89 -9.22 4.04
N SER A 235 13.39 -8.12 4.59
CA SER A 235 14.23 -6.96 4.97
C SER A 235 15.23 -7.30 6.09
N VAL A 236 14.80 -8.09 7.09
CA VAL A 236 15.67 -8.58 8.18
C VAL A 236 16.71 -9.56 7.63
N SER A 237 16.30 -10.50 6.77
CA SER A 237 17.20 -11.45 6.13
C SER A 237 18.27 -10.74 5.30
N ILE A 238 17.92 -9.74 4.50
CA ILE A 238 18.92 -8.96 3.73
C ILE A 238 19.97 -8.34 4.65
N LEU A 239 19.56 -7.79 5.80
CA LEU A 239 20.49 -7.16 6.74
C LEU A 239 21.45 -8.17 7.40
N HIS A 240 21.00 -9.41 7.67
CA HIS A 240 21.77 -10.39 8.43
C HIS A 240 22.58 -11.36 7.53
N MET A 241 22.23 -11.49 6.25
CA MET A 241 22.78 -12.53 5.38
C MET A 241 24.02 -12.13 4.57
N GLY A 242 24.54 -10.90 4.75
CA GLY A 242 25.78 -10.44 4.11
C GLY A 242 25.82 -10.71 2.60
N SER A 243 27.00 -10.94 2.03
CA SER A 243 27.22 -11.14 0.58
C SER A 243 26.81 -12.50 0.02
N SER A 244 25.82 -13.17 0.61
CA SER A 244 25.35 -14.47 0.12
C SER A 244 24.51 -14.34 -1.15
N THR A 245 24.50 -15.38 -2.00
CA THR A 245 23.63 -15.46 -3.18
C THR A 245 22.15 -15.29 -2.82
N LEU A 246 21.75 -15.70 -1.61
CA LEU A 246 20.38 -15.53 -1.14
C LEU A 246 20.03 -14.05 -0.91
N MET A 247 20.96 -13.22 -0.43
CA MET A 247 20.73 -11.77 -0.30
C MET A 247 20.38 -11.15 -1.66
N LEU A 248 21.11 -11.51 -2.72
CA LEU A 248 20.85 -10.98 -4.08
C LEU A 248 19.44 -11.36 -4.57
N ILE A 249 19.02 -12.61 -4.34
CA ILE A 249 17.67 -13.07 -4.69
C ILE A 249 16.62 -12.29 -3.88
N LEU A 250 16.81 -12.16 -2.57
CA LEU A 250 15.90 -11.43 -1.69
C LEU A 250 15.79 -9.94 -2.07
N ALA A 251 16.90 -9.30 -2.43
CA ALA A 251 16.92 -7.92 -2.90
C ALA A 251 16.18 -7.75 -4.24
N MET A 252 16.20 -8.75 -5.12
CA MET A 252 15.39 -8.74 -6.35
C MET A 252 13.89 -8.94 -6.07
N VAL A 253 13.54 -9.72 -5.04
CA VAL A 253 12.15 -10.03 -4.67
C VAL A 253 11.49 -8.90 -3.88
N LEU A 254 12.24 -8.21 -3.02
CA LEU A 254 11.72 -7.19 -2.10
C LEU A 254 10.83 -6.12 -2.77
N PRO A 255 11.17 -5.55 -3.94
CA PRO A 255 10.32 -4.54 -4.55
C PRO A 255 8.99 -5.11 -5.05
N TYR A 256 8.91 -6.41 -5.39
CA TYR A 256 7.62 -7.04 -5.71
C TYR A 256 6.74 -7.23 -4.47
N VAL A 257 7.34 -7.46 -3.31
CA VAL A 257 6.59 -7.54 -2.05
C VAL A 257 6.08 -6.16 -1.64
N SER A 258 6.89 -5.11 -1.86
CA SER A 258 6.44 -3.72 -1.70
C SER A 258 5.31 -3.37 -2.69
N ASP A 259 5.40 -3.81 -3.94
CA ASP A 259 4.31 -3.67 -4.91
C ASP A 259 3.06 -4.44 -4.49
N GLY A 260 3.22 -5.65 -3.92
CA GLY A 260 2.14 -6.41 -3.32
C GLY A 260 1.46 -5.65 -2.18
N LEU A 261 2.22 -5.00 -1.31
CA LEU A 261 1.70 -4.11 -0.28
C LEU A 261 1.05 -2.85 -0.84
N SER A 262 1.44 -2.40 -2.04
CA SER A 262 0.94 -1.16 -2.61
C SER A 262 -0.31 -1.37 -3.44
N LEU A 263 -0.34 -2.43 -4.25
CA LEU A 263 -1.26 -2.61 -5.38
C LEU A 263 -2.37 -3.64 -5.13
N VAL A 264 -2.29 -4.45 -4.06
CA VAL A 264 -3.26 -5.53 -3.81
C VAL A 264 -4.60 -5.00 -3.28
N GLN A 265 -4.62 -3.88 -2.57
CA GLN A 265 -5.80 -3.32 -1.92
C GLN A 265 -7.00 -3.08 -2.85
N PRO A 266 -6.88 -2.47 -4.05
CA PRO A 266 -8.02 -2.28 -4.95
C PRO A 266 -8.61 -3.60 -5.43
N TRP A 267 -7.77 -4.61 -5.68
CA TRP A 267 -8.23 -5.94 -6.07
C TRP A 267 -9.01 -6.61 -4.95
N LEU A 268 -8.48 -6.54 -3.73
CA LEU A 268 -9.15 -7.05 -2.54
C LEU A 268 -10.47 -6.33 -2.31
N LEU A 269 -10.50 -5.00 -2.44
CA LEU A 269 -11.71 -4.23 -2.27
C LEU A 269 -12.79 -4.60 -3.30
N VAL A 270 -12.42 -4.77 -4.56
CA VAL A 270 -13.35 -5.22 -5.61
C VAL A 270 -13.79 -6.67 -5.39
N ALA A 271 -12.90 -7.56 -4.96
CA ALA A 271 -13.22 -8.96 -4.69
C ALA A 271 -14.22 -9.11 -3.52
N PHE A 272 -14.07 -8.30 -2.48
CA PHE A 272 -14.81 -8.46 -1.22
C PHE A 272 -15.94 -7.42 -1.01
N SER A 273 -15.98 -6.32 -1.76
CA SER A 273 -17.08 -5.33 -1.66
C SER A 273 -18.13 -5.51 -2.75
N HIS A 274 -19.29 -6.08 -2.38
CA HIS A 274 -20.42 -6.22 -3.31
C HIS A 274 -20.93 -4.86 -3.81
N THR A 275 -21.07 -3.89 -2.90
CA THR A 275 -21.56 -2.54 -3.22
C THR A 275 -20.63 -1.83 -4.20
N LEU A 276 -19.32 -1.97 -4.05
CA LEU A 276 -18.36 -1.38 -4.99
C LEU A 276 -18.49 -2.00 -6.38
N ARG A 277 -18.58 -3.34 -6.45
CA ARG A 277 -18.80 -4.04 -7.73
C ARG A 277 -20.09 -3.58 -8.39
N GLU A 278 -21.20 -3.47 -7.66
CA GLU A 278 -22.47 -3.02 -8.22
C GLU A 278 -22.35 -1.62 -8.83
N LYS A 279 -21.72 -0.67 -8.12
CA LYS A 279 -21.49 0.69 -8.64
C LYS A 279 -20.55 0.70 -9.85
N MET A 280 -19.53 -0.15 -9.85
CA MET A 280 -18.61 -0.31 -10.98
C MET A 280 -19.34 -0.86 -12.22
N ARG A 281 -20.15 -1.90 -12.07
CA ARG A 281 -20.96 -2.47 -13.16
C ARG A 281 -21.93 -1.44 -13.76
N LEU A 282 -22.59 -0.67 -12.89
CA LEU A 282 -23.48 0.42 -13.32
C LEU A 282 -22.73 1.50 -14.10
N MET A 283 -21.49 1.83 -13.72
CA MET A 283 -20.66 2.80 -14.45
C MET A 283 -20.32 2.34 -15.86
N PHE A 284 -20.08 1.04 -16.07
CA PHE A 284 -19.81 0.46 -17.39
C PHE A 284 -21.09 0.10 -18.17
N GLY A 285 -22.27 0.49 -17.69
CA GLY A 285 -23.54 0.22 -18.38
C GLY A 285 -23.95 -1.25 -18.39
N TRP A 286 -23.33 -2.10 -17.56
CA TRP A 286 -23.77 -3.49 -17.42
C TRP A 286 -25.12 -3.50 -16.70
N LYS A 287 -26.18 -3.79 -17.45
CA LYS A 287 -27.56 -3.90 -16.95
C LYS A 287 -27.60 -4.78 -15.70
N ARG A 288 -28.40 -4.35 -14.72
CA ARG A 288 -28.78 -5.17 -13.58
C ARG A 288 -29.43 -6.45 -14.15
N ARG A 289 -28.88 -7.61 -13.82
CA ARG A 289 -29.63 -8.86 -13.95
C ARG A 289 -30.66 -8.78 -12.83
N ASP A 290 -31.82 -8.20 -13.13
CA ASP A 290 -32.94 -8.19 -12.20
C ASP A 290 -33.28 -9.66 -11.94
N ASN A 291 -32.98 -10.15 -10.73
CA ASN A 291 -33.60 -11.36 -10.22
C ASN A 291 -35.02 -10.93 -9.79
N PRO A 292 -36.09 -11.39 -10.47
CA PRO A 292 -37.45 -10.96 -10.16
C PRO A 292 -38.06 -11.71 -8.96
N ALA A 293 -37.28 -11.95 -7.88
CA ALA A 293 -37.71 -12.81 -6.77
C ALA A 293 -37.60 -12.19 -5.36
N GLN A 294 -37.46 -10.88 -5.21
CA GLN A 294 -37.61 -10.22 -3.91
C GLN A 294 -38.44 -8.93 -4.06
N ASN A 295 -39.76 -9.11 -4.14
CA ASN A 295 -40.70 -8.01 -3.91
C ASN A 295 -40.62 -7.58 -2.43
N PRO A 296 -40.51 -6.28 -2.15
CA PRO A 296 -40.47 -5.74 -0.79
C PRO A 296 -41.90 -5.60 -0.28
N MET A 297 -42.37 -6.57 0.50
CA MET A 297 -43.64 -6.44 1.22
C MET A 297 -43.43 -6.47 2.73
N PHE A 298 -42.47 -5.69 3.25
CA PHE A 298 -42.45 -5.29 4.66
C PHE A 298 -41.81 -3.91 4.80
N VAL A 299 -42.66 -2.87 4.69
CA VAL A 299 -42.40 -1.59 5.33
C VAL A 299 -42.65 -1.80 6.82
N GLN A 300 -41.60 -2.07 7.60
CA GLN A 300 -41.72 -1.99 9.06
C GLN A 300 -41.68 -0.50 9.43
N ARG A 301 -42.87 0.08 9.58
CA ARG A 301 -43.10 1.42 10.10
C ARG A 301 -42.45 1.56 11.48
N SER A 302 -41.88 2.74 11.72
CA SER A 302 -41.48 3.22 13.04
C SER A 302 -42.61 3.03 14.05
N VAL A 303 -42.28 2.50 15.22
CA VAL A 303 -43.10 2.70 16.41
C VAL A 303 -42.19 3.23 17.49
N THR A 304 -42.29 4.54 17.70
CA THR A 304 -42.04 5.21 18.96
C THR A 304 -42.89 4.60 20.06
N ASN A 305 -42.25 4.14 21.13
CA ASN A 305 -42.51 4.52 22.52
C ASN A 305 -41.24 4.23 23.32
#